data_AF-A0A938J364-F1
#
_entry.id   AF-A0A938J364-F1
#
_cell.length_a   1.000
_cell.length_b   1.000
_cell.length_c   1.000
_cell.angle_alpha   90.00
_cell.angle_beta   90.00
_cell.angle_gamma   90.00
#
_symmetry.space_group_name_H-M   'P 1'
#
loop_
_entity.id
_entity.type
_entity.pdbx_description
1 polymer ?
#
loop_
_entity_poly.entity_id
_entity_poly.type
_entity_poly.pdbx_seq_one_letter_code
_entity_poly.pdbx_strand_id
1 'polypeptide(L)'
;MSGTQPHSASARESSHNVPLRRCPEGSSACLWSTTRRGSLAHPQPSSCPRCDTRPKRDRDPRRLSSTHADGVEWAGSSRRPPSAAEAALSEVPEHLLARSRARRAALSGDGGDATPVPEAASAAPVAATESSAPAPTAAAAPAVVTPAAVEPTPPWVDAAKQRKKIPYWAVPVLALLPFWAVLYALTLDPPTPKDSPVTLGDEVYAGKGCAGCHGAGGGGNGNIPALIGDTAVTKVWPTPAKQVAWIALGSDGWRKAGQTTWENGTPFKGGMPAFEASLDPEEIMAVTLHERLFNGEAFEAEKWSKDFAATMEEFLPDQAAEYEKVLEEWTAEPPV
;
A
#
# COMPACT_ATOMS: atom_id res chain seq x y z
N MET A 1 5.56 43.50 -72.54
CA MET A 1 6.33 42.50 -73.32
C MET A 1 5.62 41.17 -73.16
N SER A 2 4.77 40.88 -74.14
CA SER A 2 4.00 39.66 -74.28
C SER A 2 4.91 38.51 -74.74
N GLY A 3 4.64 37.31 -74.26
CA GLY A 3 5.27 36.08 -74.72
C GLY A 3 4.38 34.90 -74.34
N THR A 4 3.50 34.53 -75.27
CA THR A 4 2.41 33.57 -75.12
C THR A 4 2.69 32.37 -76.01
N GLN A 5 2.40 31.16 -75.48
CA GLN A 5 2.00 29.91 -76.18
C GLN A 5 3.06 29.05 -76.92
N PRO A 6 2.74 27.78 -77.35
CA PRO A 6 1.68 26.82 -76.93
C PRO A 6 2.04 25.30 -76.91
N HIS A 7 1.13 24.52 -76.30
CA HIS A 7 0.56 23.19 -76.64
C HIS A 7 1.43 22.02 -77.18
N SER A 8 1.32 20.84 -76.53
CA SER A 8 0.63 19.67 -77.11
C SER A 8 0.42 18.55 -76.07
N ALA A 9 -0.80 18.02 -76.06
CA ALA A 9 -1.24 16.84 -75.32
C ALA A 9 -1.32 15.64 -76.28
N SER A 10 -1.04 14.42 -75.81
CA SER A 10 -1.87 13.24 -76.11
C SER A 10 -1.51 12.06 -75.21
N ALA A 11 -2.56 11.40 -74.75
CA ALA A 11 -2.60 10.24 -73.88
C ALA A 11 -2.27 8.92 -74.57
N ARG A 12 -1.90 7.93 -73.74
CA ARG A 12 -2.08 6.46 -73.82
C ARG A 12 -1.13 5.85 -72.76
N GLU A 13 -1.36 4.75 -72.06
CA GLU A 13 -2.46 3.82 -71.87
C GLU A 13 -2.07 3.03 -70.59
N SER A 14 -3.06 2.47 -69.90
CA SER A 14 -2.92 1.73 -68.65
C SER A 14 -1.98 0.51 -68.74
N SER A 15 -1.12 0.30 -67.74
CA SER A 15 -0.52 -1.01 -67.42
C SER A 15 0.03 -1.00 -66.00
N HIS A 16 -0.67 -1.69 -65.10
CA HIS A 16 -0.18 -2.04 -63.78
C HIS A 16 1.07 -2.93 -63.87
N ASN A 17 2.16 -2.57 -63.17
CA ASN A 17 3.06 -3.57 -62.61
C ASN A 17 3.90 -2.97 -61.47
N VAL A 18 3.67 -3.48 -60.26
CA VAL A 18 4.45 -3.18 -59.06
C VAL A 18 5.75 -4.00 -59.12
N PRO A 19 6.94 -3.41 -58.98
CA PRO A 19 8.18 -4.16 -59.04
C PRO A 19 8.47 -4.93 -57.74
N LEU A 20 8.67 -6.23 -57.87
CA LEU A 20 9.33 -7.09 -56.88
C LEU A 20 10.78 -6.62 -56.69
N ARG A 21 11.14 -6.18 -55.48
CA ARG A 21 12.54 -5.87 -55.15
C ARG A 21 13.34 -7.17 -55.04
N ARG A 22 14.30 -7.35 -55.96
CA ARG A 22 15.39 -8.33 -55.89
C ARG A 22 16.35 -7.99 -54.75
N CYS A 23 16.84 -9.01 -54.04
CA CYS A 23 18.06 -8.92 -53.22
C CYS A 23 19.30 -8.85 -54.13
N PRO A 24 20.33 -8.07 -53.79
CA PRO A 24 21.55 -7.99 -54.59
C PRO A 24 22.44 -9.23 -54.39
N GLU A 25 22.86 -9.83 -55.51
CA GLU A 25 23.94 -10.80 -55.60
C GLU A 25 25.29 -10.14 -55.26
N GLY A 26 26.10 -10.79 -54.43
CA GLY A 26 27.51 -10.42 -54.24
C GLY A 26 27.99 -10.45 -52.80
N SER A 27 28.27 -11.63 -52.26
CA SER A 27 29.30 -11.81 -51.23
C SER A 27 29.85 -13.23 -51.32
N SER A 28 30.97 -13.33 -52.03
CA SER A 28 31.79 -14.52 -52.11
C SER A 28 32.42 -14.87 -50.75
N ALA A 29 32.43 -16.18 -50.51
CA ALA A 29 33.49 -16.93 -49.86
C ALA A 29 33.67 -16.81 -48.33
N CYS A 30 32.96 -17.68 -47.60
CA CYS A 30 33.56 -18.37 -46.45
C CYS A 30 34.58 -19.39 -46.98
N LEU A 31 35.86 -19.01 -46.99
CA LEU A 31 36.97 -19.93 -47.21
C LEU A 31 37.16 -20.81 -45.97
N TRP A 32 37.10 -22.12 -46.19
CA TRP A 32 37.58 -23.13 -45.24
C TRP A 32 39.09 -23.00 -45.09
N SER A 33 39.58 -22.91 -43.85
CA SER A 33 40.98 -23.21 -43.52
C SER A 33 41.03 -24.42 -42.59
N THR A 34 41.59 -25.50 -43.11
CA THR A 34 41.92 -26.71 -42.35
C THR A 34 43.34 -26.60 -41.81
N THR A 35 43.50 -26.50 -40.49
CA THR A 35 44.74 -26.95 -39.82
C THR A 35 44.46 -27.54 -38.43
N ARG A 36 44.95 -28.77 -38.28
CA ARG A 36 45.20 -29.64 -37.11
C ARG A 36 45.01 -29.12 -35.67
N ARG A 37 44.26 -29.96 -34.94
CA ARG A 37 44.64 -30.74 -33.74
C ARG A 37 44.76 -29.98 -32.40
N GLY A 38 43.75 -30.18 -31.56
CA GLY A 38 43.93 -30.21 -30.10
C GLY A 38 42.85 -29.47 -29.31
N SER A 39 42.20 -30.23 -28.43
CA SER A 39 41.53 -29.78 -27.21
C SER A 39 40.09 -29.27 -27.26
N LEU A 40 39.32 -29.94 -26.41
CA LEU A 40 37.93 -29.77 -25.96
C LEU A 40 37.51 -28.31 -25.72
N ALA A 41 36.40 -27.89 -26.35
CA ALA A 41 35.41 -26.97 -25.78
C ALA A 41 34.20 -26.89 -26.74
N HIS A 42 32.99 -27.12 -26.24
CA HIS A 42 31.74 -26.82 -26.94
C HIS A 42 31.43 -25.32 -26.83
N PRO A 43 31.32 -24.57 -27.93
CA PRO A 43 30.77 -23.21 -27.89
C PRO A 43 29.25 -23.20 -28.15
N GLN A 44 28.59 -22.34 -27.39
CA GLN A 44 27.18 -21.94 -27.46
C GLN A 44 26.77 -21.45 -28.86
N PRO A 45 25.53 -21.67 -29.33
CA PRO A 45 25.05 -21.05 -30.57
C PRO A 45 24.52 -19.63 -30.33
N SER A 46 25.28 -18.64 -30.79
CA SER A 46 24.83 -17.27 -31.01
C SER A 46 23.99 -17.17 -32.29
N SER A 47 22.76 -16.67 -32.12
CA SER A 47 21.97 -15.80 -33.01
C SER A 47 22.09 -15.94 -34.55
N CYS A 48 20.97 -16.30 -35.18
CA CYS A 48 20.60 -15.82 -36.52
C CYS A 48 19.14 -15.30 -36.47
N PRO A 49 18.84 -14.10 -36.99
CA PRO A 49 17.47 -13.57 -36.99
C PRO A 49 16.63 -14.28 -38.06
N ARG A 50 15.52 -14.89 -37.64
CA ARG A 50 14.52 -15.49 -38.53
C ARG A 50 13.64 -14.38 -39.11
N CYS A 51 13.67 -14.21 -40.44
CA CYS A 51 12.70 -13.42 -41.18
C CYS A 51 11.32 -14.12 -41.14
N ASP A 52 10.37 -13.54 -40.40
CA ASP A 52 9.00 -14.03 -40.28
C ASP A 52 8.10 -13.31 -41.30
N THR A 53 7.60 -14.03 -42.29
CA THR A 53 6.73 -13.51 -43.36
C THR A 53 5.27 -13.82 -43.04
N ARG A 54 4.60 -12.95 -42.27
CA ARG A 54 3.12 -12.93 -42.19
C ARG A 54 2.54 -11.88 -43.14
N PRO A 55 1.59 -12.24 -44.03
CA PRO A 55 0.93 -11.26 -44.90
C PRO A 55 -0.11 -10.44 -44.13
N LYS A 56 -0.07 -9.12 -44.35
CA LYS A 56 -0.98 -8.09 -43.85
C LYS A 56 -2.38 -8.31 -44.42
N ARG A 57 -3.40 -8.36 -43.57
CA ARG A 57 -4.81 -8.39 -43.97
C ARG A 57 -5.28 -6.94 -44.19
N ASP A 58 -5.66 -6.61 -45.42
CA ASP A 58 -6.17 -5.29 -45.80
C ASP A 58 -7.49 -4.96 -45.06
N ARG A 59 -7.57 -3.75 -44.50
CA ARG A 59 -8.78 -3.16 -43.93
C ARG A 59 -9.45 -2.30 -45.00
N ASP A 60 -10.62 -2.70 -45.45
CA ASP A 60 -11.51 -1.90 -46.32
C ASP A 60 -12.23 -0.81 -45.49
N PRO A 61 -12.14 0.49 -45.84
CA PRO A 61 -12.78 1.57 -45.12
C PRO A 61 -14.17 1.85 -45.72
N ARG A 62 -15.16 0.99 -45.49
CA ARG A 62 -16.56 1.29 -45.83
C ARG A 62 -17.56 0.54 -44.95
N ARG A 63 -17.71 1.00 -43.69
CA ARG A 63 -18.98 0.92 -42.95
C ARG A 63 -18.93 1.82 -41.73
N LEU A 64 -19.47 3.03 -41.88
CA LEU A 64 -19.90 3.87 -40.77
C LEU A 64 -21.43 3.88 -40.73
N SER A 65 -21.95 4.04 -39.52
CA SER A 65 -23.34 4.29 -39.10
C SER A 65 -24.28 3.09 -38.97
N SER A 66 -24.52 2.67 -37.72
CA SER A 66 -25.86 2.68 -37.11
C SER A 66 -25.79 2.08 -35.68
N THR A 67 -25.95 2.94 -34.67
CA THR A 67 -26.67 2.73 -33.40
C THR A 67 -26.48 1.41 -32.63
N HIS A 68 -25.92 1.49 -31.42
CA HIS A 68 -26.65 1.29 -30.15
C HIS A 68 -25.74 1.67 -28.97
N ALA A 69 -26.33 2.36 -28.00
CA ALA A 69 -25.80 2.47 -26.65
C ALA A 69 -25.66 1.07 -26.05
N ASP A 70 -24.62 0.83 -25.25
CA ASP A 70 -24.70 0.12 -23.97
C ASP A 70 -23.32 0.10 -23.29
N GLY A 71 -23.37 0.24 -21.96
CA GLY A 71 -22.23 0.49 -21.09
C GLY A 71 -21.23 -0.65 -21.01
N VAL A 72 -19.98 -0.29 -20.75
CA VAL A 72 -18.89 -1.23 -20.48
C VAL A 72 -18.97 -1.65 -19.02
N GLU A 73 -19.54 -2.83 -18.79
CA GLU A 73 -19.55 -3.54 -17.52
C GLU A 73 -18.15 -4.12 -17.27
N TRP A 74 -17.51 -3.70 -16.18
CA TRP A 74 -16.22 -4.21 -15.73
C TRP A 74 -16.37 -5.65 -15.26
N ALA A 75 -15.56 -6.56 -15.81
CA ALA A 75 -15.54 -7.97 -15.46
C ALA A 75 -15.14 -8.17 -13.99
N GLY A 76 -16.15 -8.27 -13.12
CA GLY A 76 -16.00 -8.68 -11.73
C GLY A 76 -15.75 -10.18 -11.65
N SER A 77 -14.69 -10.54 -10.92
CA SER A 77 -14.42 -11.88 -10.38
C SER A 77 -15.71 -12.60 -9.98
N SER A 78 -15.96 -13.76 -10.60
CA SER A 78 -17.11 -14.61 -10.30
C SER A 78 -16.96 -15.22 -8.91
N ARG A 79 -17.35 -14.47 -7.87
CA ARG A 79 -17.62 -15.07 -6.55
C ARG A 79 -18.83 -15.96 -6.71
N ARG A 80 -18.66 -17.23 -6.35
CA ARG A 80 -19.78 -18.17 -6.17
C ARG A 80 -20.78 -17.50 -5.21
N PRO A 81 -22.09 -17.43 -5.54
CA PRO A 81 -23.07 -16.96 -4.57
C PRO A 81 -23.02 -17.88 -3.34
N PRO A 82 -23.07 -17.33 -2.11
CA PRO A 82 -23.09 -18.15 -0.91
C PRO A 82 -24.26 -19.12 -0.99
N SER A 83 -24.03 -20.36 -0.55
CA SER A 83 -25.11 -21.32 -0.46
C SER A 83 -26.20 -20.78 0.48
N ALA A 84 -27.46 -21.18 0.30
CA ALA A 84 -28.55 -20.79 1.21
C ALA A 84 -28.23 -21.13 2.70
N ALA A 85 -27.35 -22.11 2.93
CA ALA A 85 -26.84 -22.47 4.25
C ALA A 85 -25.85 -21.44 4.82
N GLU A 86 -24.98 -20.83 4.00
CA GLU A 86 -24.06 -19.76 4.42
C GLU A 86 -24.78 -18.41 4.66
N ALA A 87 -25.87 -18.14 3.93
CA ALA A 87 -26.72 -16.97 4.20
C ALA A 87 -27.48 -17.11 5.53
N ALA A 88 -28.01 -18.30 5.83
CA ALA A 88 -28.73 -18.56 7.09
C ALA A 88 -27.84 -18.52 8.35
N LEU A 89 -26.51 -18.68 8.20
CA LEU A 89 -25.54 -18.55 9.29
C LEU A 89 -25.12 -17.09 9.54
N SER A 90 -25.29 -16.20 8.56
CA SER A 90 -24.99 -14.76 8.70
C SER A 90 -26.23 -13.91 9.01
N GLU A 91 -27.44 -14.45 8.85
CA GLU A 91 -28.66 -13.83 9.35
C GLU A 91 -28.79 -14.03 10.87
N VAL A 92 -28.53 -12.96 11.62
CA VAL A 92 -28.80 -12.93 13.07
C VAL A 92 -30.30 -13.12 13.29
N PRO A 93 -30.74 -14.18 14.00
CA PRO A 93 -32.15 -14.42 14.21
C PRO A 93 -32.82 -13.23 14.91
N GLU A 94 -33.90 -12.68 14.32
CA GLU A 94 -34.60 -11.47 14.81
C GLU A 94 -35.00 -11.54 16.30
N HIS A 95 -35.26 -12.74 16.82
CA HIS A 95 -35.60 -12.92 18.23
C HIS A 95 -34.44 -12.54 19.18
N LEU A 96 -33.17 -12.65 18.77
CA LEU A 96 -32.02 -12.22 19.56
C LEU A 96 -31.92 -10.69 19.60
N LEU A 97 -32.21 -10.02 18.48
CA LEU A 97 -32.26 -8.57 18.41
C LEU A 97 -33.42 -8.01 19.23
N ALA A 98 -34.60 -8.64 19.14
CA ALA A 98 -35.76 -8.30 19.95
C ALA A 98 -35.48 -8.47 21.46
N ARG A 99 -34.84 -9.57 21.86
CA ARG A 99 -34.44 -9.79 23.26
C ARG A 99 -33.40 -8.76 23.73
N SER A 100 -32.47 -8.33 22.88
CA SER A 100 -31.50 -7.27 23.21
C SER A 100 -32.16 -5.90 23.36
N ARG A 101 -33.15 -5.58 22.52
CA ARG A 101 -33.96 -4.35 22.60
C ARG A 101 -34.79 -4.34 23.88
N ALA A 102 -35.45 -5.45 24.22
CA ALA A 102 -36.20 -5.60 25.46
C ALA A 102 -35.31 -5.47 26.70
N ARG A 103 -34.10 -6.03 26.69
CA ARG A 103 -33.14 -5.84 27.80
C ARG A 103 -32.65 -4.40 27.91
N ARG A 104 -32.36 -3.72 26.79
CA ARG A 104 -32.01 -2.27 26.82
C ARG A 104 -33.17 -1.44 27.37
N ALA A 105 -34.40 -1.67 26.90
CA ALA A 105 -35.58 -0.95 27.38
C ALA A 105 -35.82 -1.17 28.88
N ALA A 106 -35.62 -2.39 29.39
CA ALA A 106 -35.73 -2.68 30.83
C ALA A 106 -34.61 -2.05 31.67
N LEU A 107 -33.45 -1.76 31.09
CA LEU A 107 -32.32 -1.10 31.75
C LEU A 107 -32.39 0.43 31.67
N SER A 108 -33.10 0.98 30.69
CA SER A 108 -33.24 2.42 30.45
C SER A 108 -34.47 3.04 31.12
N GLY A 109 -34.96 2.46 32.22
CA GLY A 109 -36.23 2.83 32.85
C GLY A 109 -36.40 4.34 33.07
N ASP A 110 -37.24 4.96 32.23
CA ASP A 110 -37.93 6.22 32.49
C ASP A 110 -39.23 6.24 31.67
N GLY A 111 -40.33 6.57 32.34
CA GLY A 111 -41.70 6.45 31.83
C GLY A 111 -42.33 7.79 31.45
N GLY A 112 -43.42 7.68 30.69
CA GLY A 112 -44.43 8.72 30.46
C GLY A 112 -44.72 8.93 28.97
N ASP A 113 -45.94 9.03 28.46
CA ASP A 113 -47.30 8.78 28.95
C ASP A 113 -48.17 8.67 27.67
N ALA A 114 -49.24 7.88 27.72
CA ALA A 114 -50.49 7.97 26.96
C ALA A 114 -51.13 6.57 26.83
N THR A 115 -52.07 6.28 27.72
CA THR A 115 -53.09 5.24 27.48
C THR A 115 -54.24 5.87 26.68
N PRO A 116 -55.00 5.11 25.86
CA PRO A 116 -56.30 4.66 26.38
C PRO A 116 -56.71 3.21 26.02
N VAL A 117 -57.21 2.51 27.06
CA VAL A 117 -58.26 1.45 27.18
C VAL A 117 -58.17 0.16 26.35
N PRO A 118 -58.58 -1.00 26.93
CA PRO A 118 -59.91 -1.51 26.59
C PRO A 118 -60.76 -2.01 27.78
N GLU A 119 -62.08 -1.91 27.57
CA GLU A 119 -63.18 -2.30 28.45
C GLU A 119 -63.67 -3.73 28.12
N ALA A 120 -63.85 -4.51 29.20
CA ALA A 120 -64.79 -5.61 29.48
C ALA A 120 -65.12 -6.73 28.47
N ALA A 121 -64.96 -7.98 28.94
CA ALA A 121 -66.01 -9.01 29.16
C ALA A 121 -65.33 -10.37 29.46
N SER A 122 -65.22 -10.81 30.72
CA SER A 122 -66.21 -11.58 31.51
C SER A 122 -66.68 -12.90 30.90
N ALA A 123 -66.18 -14.02 31.45
CA ALA A 123 -66.94 -15.25 31.68
C ALA A 123 -66.22 -16.14 32.71
N ALA A 124 -66.69 -16.11 33.96
CA ALA A 124 -66.60 -17.21 34.92
C ALA A 124 -67.95 -17.98 34.85
N PRO A 125 -68.17 -19.19 35.42
CA PRO A 125 -67.90 -19.54 36.83
C PRO A 125 -67.51 -21.05 37.03
N VAL A 126 -67.43 -21.74 38.19
CA VAL A 126 -67.94 -21.60 39.57
C VAL A 126 -67.18 -22.59 40.50
N ALA A 127 -67.06 -22.19 41.78
CA ALA A 127 -67.18 -22.94 43.05
C ALA A 127 -66.19 -24.09 43.38
N ALA A 128 -65.74 -24.28 44.63
CA ALA A 128 -66.39 -23.97 45.91
C ALA A 128 -65.42 -23.61 47.05
N THR A 129 -65.96 -22.78 47.96
CA THR A 129 -65.57 -22.43 49.34
C THR A 129 -65.74 -23.60 50.31
N GLU A 130 -65.05 -23.68 51.46
CA GLU A 130 -65.43 -23.10 52.77
C GLU A 130 -64.25 -23.23 53.76
N SER A 131 -63.87 -22.17 54.51
CA SER A 131 -64.28 -21.82 55.90
C SER A 131 -63.48 -22.62 56.96
N SER A 132 -62.97 -22.09 58.08
CA SER A 132 -63.30 -20.91 58.88
C SER A 132 -62.07 -20.45 59.69
N ALA A 133 -62.08 -19.18 60.12
CA ALA A 133 -61.39 -18.72 61.33
C ALA A 133 -62.45 -18.41 62.42
N PRO A 134 -62.05 -18.30 63.69
CA PRO A 134 -62.63 -17.25 64.51
C PRO A 134 -61.56 -16.42 65.24
N ALA A 135 -61.75 -15.10 65.21
CA ALA A 135 -61.24 -14.14 66.19
C ALA A 135 -62.23 -14.11 67.39
N PRO A 136 -61.98 -13.52 68.60
CA PRO A 136 -61.56 -12.11 68.70
C PRO A 136 -60.83 -11.65 70.01
N THR A 137 -60.46 -10.37 70.01
CA THR A 137 -60.30 -9.38 71.13
C THR A 137 -59.50 -9.68 72.41
N ALA A 138 -58.42 -8.87 72.55
CA ALA A 138 -57.90 -8.13 73.72
C ALA A 138 -58.14 -8.60 75.16
N ALA A 139 -57.05 -8.81 75.92
CA ALA A 139 -56.80 -8.16 77.21
C ALA A 139 -55.39 -8.45 77.77
N ALA A 140 -54.84 -7.42 78.43
CA ALA A 140 -53.74 -7.41 79.41
C ALA A 140 -52.29 -7.59 78.93
N ALA A 141 -51.55 -6.48 78.94
CA ALA A 141 -50.10 -6.49 79.07
C ALA A 141 -49.69 -7.11 80.43
N PRO A 142 -48.53 -7.77 80.50
CA PRO A 142 -47.43 -7.06 81.15
C PRO A 142 -46.06 -7.29 80.49
N ALA A 143 -45.11 -6.51 81.00
CA ALA A 143 -43.68 -6.49 80.69
C ALA A 143 -43.32 -5.79 79.38
N VAL A 144 -43.13 -4.47 79.52
CA VAL A 144 -42.13 -3.71 78.77
C VAL A 144 -40.82 -4.51 78.83
N VAL A 145 -40.50 -5.22 77.74
CA VAL A 145 -39.13 -5.60 77.47
C VAL A 145 -38.51 -4.38 76.83
N THR A 146 -37.80 -3.61 77.64
CA THR A 146 -36.86 -2.60 77.16
C THR A 146 -36.05 -3.24 76.03
N PRO A 147 -36.05 -2.72 74.78
CA PRO A 147 -35.15 -3.25 73.77
C PRO A 147 -33.75 -3.07 74.34
N ALA A 148 -33.05 -4.16 74.60
CA ALA A 148 -31.65 -4.12 74.95
C ALA A 148 -30.96 -3.25 73.90
N ALA A 149 -30.26 -2.21 74.38
CA ALA A 149 -29.49 -1.32 73.54
C ALA A 149 -28.69 -2.18 72.56
N VAL A 150 -28.90 -1.96 71.26
CA VAL A 150 -28.07 -2.58 70.23
C VAL A 150 -26.66 -2.07 70.51
N GLU A 151 -25.82 -2.91 71.10
CA GLU A 151 -24.42 -2.59 71.32
C GLU A 151 -23.85 -2.17 69.96
N PRO A 152 -23.22 -0.98 69.85
CA PRO A 152 -22.68 -0.53 68.58
C PRO A 152 -21.72 -1.59 68.07
N THR A 153 -21.91 -2.03 66.83
CA THR A 153 -21.02 -3.02 66.22
C THR A 153 -19.59 -2.52 66.40
N PRO A 154 -18.72 -3.31 67.03
CA PRO A 154 -17.41 -2.82 67.35
C PRO A 154 -16.67 -2.47 66.06
N PRO A 155 -15.86 -1.40 66.04
CA PRO A 155 -15.33 -0.83 64.80
C PRO A 155 -14.47 -1.79 63.98
N TRP A 156 -13.88 -2.82 64.61
CA TRP A 156 -13.15 -3.87 63.88
C TRP A 156 -14.07 -4.84 63.12
N VAL A 157 -15.31 -5.04 63.56
CA VAL A 157 -16.33 -5.85 62.87
C VAL A 157 -16.86 -5.10 61.65
N ASP A 158 -17.10 -3.81 61.78
CA ASP A 158 -17.52 -2.99 60.65
C ASP A 158 -16.38 -2.83 59.63
N ALA A 159 -15.14 -2.65 60.10
CA ALA A 159 -13.97 -2.71 59.24
C ALA A 159 -13.83 -4.07 58.53
N ALA A 160 -14.15 -5.19 59.19
CA ALA A 160 -14.10 -6.51 58.56
C ALA A 160 -15.19 -6.69 57.48
N LYS A 161 -16.41 -6.18 57.72
CA LYS A 161 -17.52 -6.24 56.75
C LYS A 161 -17.31 -5.33 55.55
N GLN A 162 -16.64 -4.19 55.73
CA GLN A 162 -16.36 -3.25 54.65
C GLN A 162 -15.14 -3.60 53.79
N ARG A 163 -14.36 -4.63 54.16
CA ARG A 163 -13.24 -5.10 53.34
C ARG A 163 -13.77 -5.63 52.01
N LYS A 164 -13.43 -4.94 50.92
CA LYS A 164 -13.72 -5.38 49.56
C LYS A 164 -12.91 -6.65 49.28
N LYS A 165 -13.60 -7.75 48.99
CA LYS A 165 -12.97 -9.01 48.59
C LYS A 165 -12.74 -9.00 47.09
N ILE A 166 -11.58 -9.49 46.68
CA ILE A 166 -11.31 -9.77 45.27
C ILE A 166 -12.24 -10.92 44.86
N PRO A 167 -13.02 -10.78 43.78
CA PRO A 167 -13.89 -11.86 43.35
C PRO A 167 -13.05 -13.05 42.86
N TYR A 168 -13.52 -14.26 43.10
CA TYR A 168 -12.77 -15.48 42.82
C TYR A 168 -12.35 -15.63 41.34
N TRP A 169 -13.06 -14.99 40.41
CA TRP A 169 -12.73 -14.99 38.98
C TRP A 169 -11.57 -14.06 38.62
N ALA A 170 -11.26 -13.06 39.44
CA ALA A 170 -10.22 -12.09 39.10
C ALA A 170 -8.81 -12.68 39.22
N VAL A 171 -8.60 -13.61 40.17
CA VAL A 171 -7.32 -14.29 40.36
C VAL A 171 -6.86 -15.06 39.11
N PRO A 172 -7.68 -15.95 38.50
CA PRO A 172 -7.26 -16.65 37.28
C PRO A 172 -7.11 -15.71 36.08
N VAL A 173 -7.90 -14.63 35.96
CA VAL A 173 -7.74 -13.65 34.87
C VAL A 173 -6.41 -12.91 34.98
N LEU A 174 -6.05 -12.44 36.19
CA LEU A 174 -4.78 -11.77 36.42
C LEU A 174 -3.58 -12.70 36.25
N ALA A 175 -3.71 -13.98 36.58
CA ALA A 175 -2.68 -14.98 36.33
C ALA A 175 -2.55 -15.35 34.84
N LEU A 176 -3.67 -15.36 34.11
CA LEU A 176 -3.70 -15.70 32.68
C LEU A 176 -3.14 -14.58 31.80
N LEU A 177 -3.30 -13.31 32.18
CA LEU A 177 -2.84 -12.15 31.41
C LEU A 177 -1.34 -12.18 31.04
N PRO A 178 -0.39 -12.37 31.98
CA PRO A 178 1.04 -12.45 31.63
C PRO A 178 1.36 -13.68 30.78
N PHE A 179 0.69 -14.82 31.03
CA PHE A 179 0.85 -16.03 30.22
C PHE A 179 0.33 -15.83 28.79
N TRP A 180 -0.84 -15.23 28.63
CA TRP A 180 -1.42 -14.86 27.35
C TRP A 180 -0.53 -13.85 26.62
N ALA A 181 0.04 -12.87 27.30
CA ALA A 181 0.94 -11.89 26.68
C ALA A 181 2.18 -12.56 26.07
N VAL A 182 2.77 -13.55 26.77
CA VAL A 182 3.90 -14.33 26.25
C VAL A 182 3.47 -15.20 25.07
N LEU A 183 2.34 -15.91 25.18
CA LEU A 183 1.80 -16.69 24.07
C LEU A 183 1.48 -15.81 22.86
N TYR A 184 0.87 -14.67 23.07
CA TYR A 184 0.55 -13.69 22.04
C TYR A 184 1.83 -13.20 21.36
N ALA A 185 2.85 -12.82 22.13
CA ALA A 185 4.14 -12.39 21.59
C ALA A 185 4.82 -13.49 20.76
N LEU A 186 4.70 -14.76 21.15
CA LEU A 186 5.20 -15.91 20.38
C LEU A 186 4.37 -16.20 19.12
N THR A 187 3.14 -15.69 19.02
CA THR A 187 2.30 -15.76 17.82
C THR A 187 2.41 -14.53 16.92
N LEU A 188 3.12 -13.49 17.36
CA LEU A 188 3.46 -12.38 16.50
C LEU A 188 4.53 -12.87 15.51
N ASP A 189 4.28 -12.72 14.22
CA ASP A 189 5.33 -12.83 13.23
C ASP A 189 6.44 -11.82 13.57
N PRO A 190 7.72 -12.17 13.34
CA PRO A 190 8.77 -11.14 13.38
C PRO A 190 8.32 -9.97 12.49
N PRO A 191 8.66 -8.72 12.85
CA PRO A 191 8.40 -7.61 11.95
C PRO A 191 8.91 -8.00 10.58
N THR A 192 8.10 -7.77 9.54
CA THR A 192 8.52 -7.99 8.16
C THR A 192 9.92 -7.41 8.02
N PRO A 193 10.91 -8.17 7.49
CA PRO A 193 12.23 -7.64 7.26
C PRO A 193 12.08 -6.26 6.62
N LYS A 194 12.84 -5.27 7.09
CA LYS A 194 12.93 -4.01 6.35
C LYS A 194 13.20 -4.39 4.89
N ASP A 195 12.39 -3.90 3.96
CA ASP A 195 12.64 -4.16 2.55
C ASP A 195 14.10 -3.81 2.26
N SER A 196 14.80 -4.67 1.53
CA SER A 196 16.18 -4.38 1.10
C SER A 196 16.21 -2.94 0.57
N PRO A 197 17.23 -2.12 0.88
CA PRO A 197 17.30 -0.76 0.35
C PRO A 197 17.20 -0.70 -1.18
N VAL A 198 17.54 -1.79 -1.87
CA VAL A 198 17.30 -1.95 -3.32
C VAL A 198 15.80 -2.00 -3.64
N THR A 199 15.03 -2.83 -2.92
CA THR A 199 13.57 -2.93 -3.06
C THR A 199 12.87 -1.64 -2.64
N LEU A 200 13.26 -1.07 -1.49
CA LEU A 200 12.72 0.21 -1.03
C LEU A 200 12.94 1.31 -2.07
N GLY A 201 14.12 1.34 -2.70
CA GLY A 201 14.43 2.29 -3.76
C GLY A 201 13.53 2.16 -4.99
N ASP A 202 13.20 0.93 -5.41
CA ASP A 202 12.27 0.65 -6.50
C ASP A 202 10.84 1.11 -6.16
N GLU A 203 10.39 0.80 -4.94
CA GLU A 203 9.07 1.22 -4.46
C GLU A 203 8.93 2.74 -4.37
N VAL A 204 9.95 3.42 -3.83
CA VAL A 204 10.00 4.89 -3.76
C VAL A 204 10.02 5.47 -5.17
N TYR A 205 10.85 4.94 -6.07
CA TYR A 205 10.96 5.41 -7.45
C TYR A 205 9.63 5.31 -8.21
N ALA A 206 8.93 4.17 -8.06
CA ALA A 206 7.64 3.92 -8.69
C ALA A 206 6.50 4.71 -8.01
N GLY A 207 6.51 4.77 -6.68
CA GLY A 207 5.39 5.25 -5.85
C GLY A 207 5.38 6.76 -5.62
N LYS A 208 6.53 7.43 -5.64
CA LYS A 208 6.66 8.86 -5.26
C LYS A 208 6.74 9.80 -6.46
N GLY A 209 6.51 9.29 -7.67
CA GLY A 209 6.37 10.09 -8.89
C GLY A 209 7.67 10.27 -9.70
N CYS A 210 8.81 9.72 -9.26
CA CYS A 210 10.07 9.77 -10.01
C CYS A 210 9.91 9.14 -11.40
N ALA A 211 9.33 7.94 -11.46
CA ALA A 211 9.05 7.22 -12.70
C ALA A 211 8.10 7.98 -13.66
N GLY A 212 7.23 8.86 -13.14
CA GLY A 212 6.31 9.65 -13.96
C GLY A 212 7.02 10.69 -14.83
N CYS A 213 8.13 11.24 -14.32
CA CYS A 213 8.96 12.22 -15.03
C CYS A 213 10.14 11.56 -15.74
N HIS A 214 10.87 10.69 -15.05
CA HIS A 214 12.09 10.06 -15.54
C HIS A 214 11.85 8.74 -16.28
N GLY A 215 10.60 8.29 -16.38
CA GLY A 215 10.22 7.01 -16.99
C GLY A 215 10.54 5.83 -16.08
N ALA A 216 9.78 4.73 -16.19
CA ALA A 216 9.91 3.57 -15.30
C ALA A 216 11.32 2.93 -15.28
N GLY A 217 12.10 3.08 -16.36
CA GLY A 217 13.50 2.61 -16.42
C GLY A 217 14.53 3.74 -16.49
N GLY A 218 14.20 4.94 -16.02
CA GLY A 218 15.12 6.09 -16.05
C GLY A 218 15.39 6.67 -17.44
N GLY A 219 14.61 6.32 -18.47
CA GLY A 219 14.83 6.77 -19.85
C GLY A 219 14.52 8.25 -20.15
N GLY A 220 13.95 8.98 -19.20
CA GLY A 220 13.49 10.37 -19.38
C GLY A 220 12.24 10.49 -20.26
N ASN A 221 11.74 11.71 -20.41
CA ASN A 221 10.61 12.01 -21.31
C ASN A 221 10.70 13.44 -21.84
N GLY A 222 10.87 13.59 -23.16
CA GLY A 222 10.90 14.89 -23.84
C GLY A 222 11.97 15.83 -23.28
N ASN A 223 11.55 16.81 -22.48
CA ASN A 223 12.45 17.78 -21.83
C ASN A 223 12.97 17.33 -20.46
N ILE A 224 12.46 16.22 -19.91
CA ILE A 224 12.93 15.66 -18.64
C ILE A 224 14.15 14.76 -18.92
N PRO A 225 15.26 14.96 -18.18
CA PRO A 225 16.50 14.23 -18.44
C PRO A 225 16.33 12.73 -18.17
N ALA A 226 17.00 11.93 -19.00
CA ALA A 226 17.22 10.52 -18.73
C ALA A 226 18.23 10.37 -17.58
N LEU A 227 18.01 9.41 -16.71
CA LEU A 227 18.91 9.01 -15.63
C LEU A 227 19.96 8.01 -16.10
N ILE A 228 19.91 7.62 -17.37
CA ILE A 228 20.80 6.68 -18.04
C ILE A 228 21.47 7.31 -19.27
N GLY A 229 22.44 6.60 -19.86
CA GLY A 229 23.06 7.00 -21.13
C GLY A 229 23.98 8.21 -20.99
N ASP A 230 23.84 9.21 -21.85
CA ASP A 230 24.73 10.39 -21.86
C ASP A 230 24.48 11.37 -20.72
N THR A 231 23.27 11.37 -20.18
CA THR A 231 22.88 12.15 -19.00
C THR A 231 22.79 11.29 -17.74
N ALA A 232 23.43 10.11 -17.76
CA ALA A 232 23.42 9.18 -16.64
C ALA A 232 23.76 9.86 -15.31
N VAL A 233 23.07 9.49 -14.23
CA VAL A 233 23.32 10.06 -12.89
C VAL A 233 24.78 9.91 -12.47
N THR A 234 25.43 8.82 -12.87
CA THR A 234 26.85 8.54 -12.59
C THR A 234 27.83 9.43 -13.36
N LYS A 235 27.39 10.05 -14.46
CA LYS A 235 28.15 11.06 -15.23
C LYS A 235 27.92 12.48 -14.72
N VAL A 236 26.72 12.74 -14.17
CA VAL A 236 26.37 14.03 -13.57
C VAL A 236 27.00 14.17 -12.19
N TRP A 237 26.90 13.10 -11.38
CA TRP A 237 27.44 12.97 -10.02
C TRP A 237 28.30 11.71 -9.94
N PRO A 238 29.64 11.85 -10.06
CA PRO A 238 30.55 10.73 -9.93
C PRO A 238 30.41 10.01 -8.58
N THR A 239 30.15 10.73 -7.49
CA THR A 239 29.81 10.19 -6.16
C THR A 239 28.32 10.44 -5.85
N PRO A 240 27.68 9.59 -5.03
CA PRO A 240 26.25 9.71 -4.74
C PRO A 240 25.91 10.88 -3.80
N ALA A 241 26.85 11.42 -3.02
CA ALA A 241 26.57 12.41 -1.97
C ALA A 241 25.77 13.62 -2.47
N LYS A 242 26.18 14.23 -3.59
CA LYS A 242 25.47 15.38 -4.17
C LYS A 242 24.22 15.00 -4.94
N GLN A 243 24.10 13.74 -5.39
CA GLN A 243 22.84 13.21 -5.93
C GLN A 243 21.78 13.10 -4.81
N VAL A 244 22.15 12.58 -3.63
CA VAL A 244 21.29 12.53 -2.43
C VAL A 244 20.79 13.93 -2.08
N ALA A 245 21.71 14.90 -1.96
CA ALA A 245 21.37 16.29 -1.67
C ALA A 245 20.47 16.92 -2.74
N TRP A 246 20.72 16.62 -4.02
CA TRP A 246 19.88 17.07 -5.13
C TRP A 246 18.45 16.53 -5.03
N ILE A 247 18.28 15.25 -4.69
CA ILE A 247 16.95 14.64 -4.53
C ILE A 247 16.20 15.26 -3.35
N ALA A 248 16.88 15.44 -2.22
CA ALA A 248 16.30 16.06 -1.05
C ALA A 248 15.82 17.50 -1.33
N LEU A 249 16.70 18.35 -1.87
CA LEU A 249 16.48 19.79 -2.05
C LEU A 249 15.66 20.14 -3.29
N GLY A 250 15.66 19.28 -4.30
CA GLY A 250 15.14 19.59 -5.62
C GLY A 250 15.81 20.80 -6.28
N SER A 251 15.23 21.26 -7.39
CA SER A 251 15.82 22.31 -8.22
C SER A 251 15.86 23.69 -7.58
N ASP A 252 14.87 24.01 -6.73
CA ASP A 252 14.79 25.29 -6.05
C ASP A 252 15.73 25.34 -4.84
N GLY A 253 15.78 24.27 -4.05
CA GLY A 253 16.69 24.16 -2.91
C GLY A 253 18.15 24.15 -3.37
N TRP A 254 18.48 23.39 -4.41
CA TRP A 254 19.83 23.35 -4.97
C TRP A 254 20.32 24.72 -5.44
N ARG A 255 19.45 25.51 -6.08
CA ARG A 255 19.76 26.89 -6.49
C ARG A 255 19.91 27.84 -5.30
N LYS A 256 19.11 27.67 -4.25
CA LYS A 256 19.25 28.44 -3.00
C LYS A 256 20.56 28.13 -2.28
N ALA A 257 21.05 26.90 -2.39
CA ALA A 257 22.38 26.48 -1.93
C ALA A 257 23.53 27.01 -2.82
N GLY A 258 23.26 27.95 -3.72
CA GLY A 258 24.29 28.63 -4.53
C GLY A 258 24.74 27.87 -5.77
N GLN A 259 24.15 26.70 -6.04
CA GLN A 259 24.53 25.89 -7.20
C GLN A 259 23.83 26.40 -8.46
N THR A 260 24.57 26.48 -9.57
CA THR A 260 24.04 26.87 -10.90
C THR A 260 24.40 25.87 -12.01
N THR A 261 25.31 24.94 -11.71
CA THR A 261 25.74 23.85 -12.59
C THR A 261 25.73 22.53 -11.83
N TRP A 262 25.74 21.42 -12.56
CA TRP A 262 26.07 20.11 -12.02
C TRP A 262 27.59 20.01 -11.74
N GLU A 263 28.04 18.89 -11.14
CA GLU A 263 29.48 18.63 -10.95
C GLU A 263 30.24 18.50 -12.26
N ASN A 264 29.58 18.03 -13.33
CA ASN A 264 30.17 17.98 -14.66
C ASN A 264 30.27 19.36 -15.37
N GLY A 265 29.92 20.44 -14.68
CA GLY A 265 30.02 21.82 -15.15
C GLY A 265 28.91 22.27 -16.10
N THR A 266 27.95 21.40 -16.44
CA THR A 266 26.83 21.80 -17.30
C THR A 266 25.70 22.46 -16.48
N PRO A 267 25.04 23.50 -17.03
CA PRO A 267 23.97 24.20 -16.32
C PRO A 267 22.72 23.31 -16.18
N PHE A 268 22.04 23.40 -15.04
CA PHE A 268 20.77 22.71 -14.83
C PHE A 268 19.57 23.62 -15.17
N LYS A 269 18.52 23.04 -15.77
CA LYS A 269 17.30 23.78 -16.16
C LYS A 269 16.29 23.94 -15.02
N GLY A 270 16.34 23.05 -14.03
CA GLY A 270 15.38 22.99 -12.93
C GLY A 270 14.11 22.19 -13.26
N GLY A 271 13.12 22.25 -12.37
CA GLY A 271 11.81 21.60 -12.51
C GLY A 271 11.62 20.31 -11.67
N MET A 272 12.67 19.81 -11.02
CA MET A 272 12.56 18.71 -10.07
C MET A 272 12.09 19.22 -8.70
N PRO A 273 11.02 18.63 -8.11
CA PRO A 273 10.56 19.00 -6.77
C PRO A 273 11.56 18.58 -5.68
N ALA A 274 11.43 19.18 -4.50
CA ALA A 274 12.15 18.77 -3.30
C ALA A 274 11.42 17.58 -2.64
N PHE A 275 12.17 16.63 -2.11
CA PHE A 275 11.61 15.43 -1.48
C PHE A 275 11.88 15.33 0.02
N GLU A 276 12.74 16.18 0.60
CA GLU A 276 13.11 16.16 2.03
C GLU A 276 11.93 16.25 3.02
N ALA A 277 10.80 16.84 2.59
CA ALA A 277 9.58 16.95 3.40
C ALA A 277 8.63 15.74 3.25
N SER A 278 8.85 14.90 2.25
CA SER A 278 7.95 13.81 1.84
C SER A 278 8.57 12.42 1.94
N LEU A 279 9.90 12.37 2.01
CA LEU A 279 10.70 11.16 2.12
C LEU A 279 11.65 11.29 3.30
N ASP A 280 11.84 10.20 4.02
CA ASP A 280 12.89 10.14 5.03
C ASP A 280 14.29 9.93 4.40
N PRO A 281 15.38 10.11 5.18
CA PRO A 281 16.74 9.94 4.67
C PRO A 281 17.02 8.56 4.06
N GLU A 282 16.42 7.49 4.60
CA GLU A 282 16.60 6.13 4.10
C GLU A 282 15.93 5.96 2.75
N GLU A 283 14.69 6.44 2.59
CA GLU A 283 13.96 6.47 1.31
C GLU A 283 14.73 7.26 0.23
N ILE A 284 15.31 8.42 0.58
CA ILE A 284 16.08 9.26 -0.35
C ILE A 284 17.38 8.56 -0.76
N MET A 285 18.09 7.92 0.16
CA MET A 285 19.28 7.13 -0.17
C MET A 285 18.92 5.89 -1.00
N ALA A 286 17.82 5.22 -0.68
CA ALA A 286 17.33 4.04 -1.39
C ALA A 286 16.99 4.36 -2.84
N VAL A 287 16.25 5.44 -3.10
CA VAL A 287 15.98 5.87 -4.47
C VAL A 287 17.23 6.32 -5.21
N THR A 288 18.19 6.96 -4.51
CA THR A 288 19.50 7.30 -5.10
C THR A 288 20.25 6.05 -5.56
N LEU A 289 20.25 4.99 -4.75
CA LEU A 289 20.82 3.69 -5.11
C LEU A 289 20.09 3.09 -6.31
N HIS A 290 18.75 3.10 -6.30
CA HIS A 290 17.93 2.60 -7.41
C HIS A 290 18.24 3.30 -8.74
N GLU A 291 18.35 4.63 -8.75
CA GLU A 291 18.73 5.39 -9.96
C GLU A 291 20.12 5.01 -10.48
N ARG A 292 21.04 4.69 -9.58
CA ARG A 292 22.41 4.26 -9.92
C ARG A 292 22.46 2.82 -10.43
N LEU A 293 21.57 1.96 -9.95
CA LEU A 293 21.42 0.59 -10.45
C LEU A 293 20.99 0.54 -11.93
N PHE A 294 20.22 1.52 -12.43
CA PHE A 294 19.94 1.63 -13.87
C PHE A 294 21.21 1.74 -14.72
N ASN A 295 22.31 2.21 -14.13
CA ASN A 295 23.61 2.38 -14.77
C ASN A 295 24.58 1.25 -14.40
N GLY A 296 24.10 0.16 -13.79
CA GLY A 296 24.89 -0.99 -13.37
C GLY A 296 25.77 -0.71 -12.16
N GLU A 297 25.50 0.35 -11.41
CA GLU A 297 26.29 0.72 -10.24
C GLU A 297 25.57 0.33 -8.95
N ALA A 298 26.02 -0.79 -8.35
CA ALA A 298 25.58 -1.25 -7.04
C ALA A 298 26.17 -0.39 -5.91
N PHE A 299 25.77 -0.67 -4.67
CA PHE A 299 26.33 0.01 -3.51
C PHE A 299 27.80 -0.37 -3.31
N GLU A 300 28.63 0.65 -3.13
CA GLU A 300 30.07 0.54 -2.91
C GLU A 300 30.45 1.49 -1.78
N ALA A 301 30.75 0.96 -0.60
CA ALA A 301 30.89 1.75 0.63
C ALA A 301 31.92 2.89 0.51
N GLU A 302 33.11 2.62 -0.06
CA GLU A 302 34.14 3.66 -0.24
C GLU A 302 33.64 4.81 -1.11
N LYS A 303 32.89 4.49 -2.17
CA LYS A 303 32.37 5.49 -3.10
C LYS A 303 31.22 6.29 -2.49
N TRP A 304 30.36 5.63 -1.71
CA TRP A 304 29.25 6.28 -1.01
C TRP A 304 29.71 7.18 0.13
N SER A 305 30.74 6.76 0.88
CA SER A 305 31.30 7.54 1.98
C SER A 305 32.16 8.72 1.54
N LYS A 306 32.60 8.74 0.28
CA LYS A 306 33.42 9.82 -0.25
C LYS A 306 32.67 11.15 -0.23
N ASP A 307 33.21 12.10 0.53
CA ASP A 307 32.70 13.46 0.70
C ASP A 307 31.26 13.53 1.26
N PHE A 308 30.71 12.41 1.77
CA PHE A 308 29.30 12.29 2.14
C PHE A 308 28.94 13.18 3.33
N ALA A 309 29.62 13.01 4.46
CA ALA A 309 29.39 13.80 5.67
C ALA A 309 29.49 15.31 5.39
N ALA A 310 30.57 15.74 4.73
CA ALA A 310 30.75 17.15 4.36
C ALA A 310 29.63 17.67 3.43
N THR A 311 29.17 16.85 2.48
CA THR A 311 28.06 17.23 1.60
C THR A 311 26.74 17.32 2.38
N MET A 312 26.45 16.38 3.27
CA MET A 312 25.23 16.41 4.08
C MET A 312 25.24 17.62 5.03
N GLU A 313 26.37 17.95 5.64
CA GLU A 313 26.52 19.15 6.48
C GLU A 313 26.35 20.45 5.67
N GLU A 314 26.86 20.50 4.43
CA GLU A 314 26.73 21.67 3.56
C GLU A 314 25.29 21.90 3.07
N PHE A 315 24.62 20.83 2.62
CA PHE A 315 23.34 20.94 1.91
C PHE A 315 22.12 20.62 2.77
N LEU A 316 22.26 19.76 3.78
CA LEU A 316 21.17 19.24 4.61
C LEU A 316 21.57 19.23 6.11
N PRO A 317 22.01 20.36 6.68
CA PRO A 317 22.60 20.39 8.04
C PRO A 317 21.66 19.87 9.12
N ASP A 318 20.34 20.07 8.96
CA ASP A 318 19.34 19.65 9.95
C ASP A 318 19.11 18.12 9.97
N GLN A 319 19.49 17.40 8.91
CA GLN A 319 19.29 15.96 8.75
C GLN A 319 20.59 15.17 8.57
N ALA A 320 21.76 15.84 8.54
CA ALA A 320 23.03 15.22 8.19
C ALA A 320 23.35 13.95 9.01
N ALA A 321 23.10 14.00 10.32
CA ALA A 321 23.33 12.86 11.21
C ALA A 321 22.47 11.63 10.87
N GLU A 322 21.24 11.82 10.40
CA GLU A 322 20.37 10.70 10.03
C GLU A 322 20.81 10.07 8.70
N TYR A 323 21.25 10.87 7.72
CA TYR A 323 21.85 10.35 6.49
C TYR A 323 23.15 9.58 6.76
N GLU A 324 24.02 10.10 7.63
CA GLU A 324 25.26 9.42 8.03
C GLU A 324 24.96 8.08 8.71
N LYS A 325 23.98 8.05 9.60
CA LYS A 325 23.54 6.81 10.26
C LYS A 325 23.04 5.75 9.28
N VAL A 326 22.26 6.14 8.27
CA VAL A 326 21.82 5.20 7.21
C VAL A 326 23.02 4.66 6.45
N LEU A 327 23.99 5.52 6.12
CA LEU A 327 25.22 5.10 5.44
C LEU A 327 26.07 4.14 6.28
N GLU A 328 26.16 4.37 7.59
CA GLU A 328 26.84 3.46 8.52
C GLU A 328 26.16 2.09 8.57
N GLU A 329 24.82 2.06 8.64
CA GLU A 329 24.02 0.83 8.59
C GLU A 329 24.29 0.06 7.28
N TRP A 330 24.25 0.73 6.13
CA TRP A 330 24.51 0.12 4.83
C TRP A 330 25.98 -0.29 4.64
N THR A 331 26.92 0.40 5.30
CA THR A 331 28.33 -0.02 5.26
C THR A 331 28.55 -1.29 6.10
N ALA A 332 27.82 -1.44 7.20
CA ALA A 332 27.86 -2.64 8.05
C ALA A 332 27.13 -3.83 7.42
N GLU A 333 25.97 -3.56 6.80
CA GLU A 333 25.13 -4.54 6.10
C GLU A 333 24.82 -4.01 4.69
N PRO A 334 25.69 -4.32 3.70
CA PRO A 334 25.53 -3.82 2.35
C PRO A 334 24.19 -4.22 1.74
N PRO A 335 23.48 -3.28 1.10
CA PRO A 335 22.24 -3.58 0.40
C PRO A 335 22.53 -4.52 -0.77
N VAL A 336 21.82 -5.65 -0.79
CA VAL A 336 21.90 -6.71 -1.80
C VAL A 336 20.62 -6.82 -2.61
#